data_AF-A0A6A5GVF6-F1
#
_entry.id   AF-A0A6A5GVF6-F1
#
_cell.length_a   1.000
_cell.length_b   1.000
_cell.length_c   1.000
_cell.angle_alpha   90.00
_cell.angle_beta   90.00
_cell.angle_gamma   90.00
#
_symmetry.space_group_name_H-M   'P 1'
#
loop_
_entity.id
_entity.type
_entity.pdbx_description
1 polymer ?
#
loop_
_entity_poly.entity_id
_entity_poly.type
_entity_poly.pdbx_seq_one_letter_code
_entity_poly.pdbx_strand_id
1 'polypeptide(L)'
;MENEKPDYAFVISRYVSIGAPFPKNVTTFDKDPIYQTMKEQMLRFVSTIKYKMYILDAFPSIDRWKVPQIGPMIKNGTDPVAIDNVLVPPQNTYFMARKRYAQLIKDCGKKCVLIDYVPEFYQEDTKTFRVFDKKGFSYFTTPSHLTPHGIEKIRHIWTDICRKL
;
A
#
# COMPACT_ATOMS: atom_id res chain seq x y z
N MET A 1 -1.45 9.36 -23.69
CA MET A 1 -2.68 9.38 -22.88
C MET A 1 -3.76 10.32 -23.42
N GLU A 2 -3.46 11.41 -24.11
CA GLU A 2 -4.50 12.34 -24.62
C GLU A 2 -5.57 11.68 -25.51
N ASN A 3 -5.26 10.53 -26.12
CA ASN A 3 -6.20 9.75 -26.93
C ASN A 3 -6.89 8.60 -26.18
N GLU A 4 -6.44 8.25 -24.98
CA GLU A 4 -7.03 7.17 -24.19
C GLU A 4 -8.10 7.74 -23.25
N LYS A 5 -9.30 7.17 -23.30
CA LYS A 5 -10.45 7.59 -22.49
C LYS A 5 -11.04 6.39 -21.75
N PRO A 6 -10.32 5.82 -20.77
CA PRO A 6 -10.77 4.62 -20.10
C PRO A 6 -12.01 4.90 -19.25
N ASP A 7 -12.88 3.89 -19.13
CA ASP A 7 -14.01 3.93 -18.20
C ASP A 7 -13.52 3.96 -16.75
N TYR A 8 -12.50 3.16 -16.46
CA TYR A 8 -11.88 3.00 -15.15
C TYR A 8 -10.35 2.97 -15.27
N ALA A 9 -9.64 3.48 -14.26
CA ALA A 9 -8.18 3.37 -14.19
C ALA A 9 -7.74 2.86 -12.82
N PHE A 10 -6.64 2.10 -12.80
CA PHE A 10 -6.01 1.58 -11.58
C PHE A 10 -4.57 2.10 -11.49
N VAL A 11 -4.30 2.90 -10.46
CA VAL A 11 -2.97 3.43 -10.17
C VAL A 11 -2.33 2.55 -9.09
N ILE A 12 -1.36 1.74 -9.52
CA ILE A 12 -0.61 0.83 -8.66
C ILE A 12 0.85 1.25 -8.75
N SER A 13 1.33 1.95 -7.73
CA SER A 13 2.71 2.44 -7.68
C SER A 13 3.40 2.08 -6.38
N ARG A 14 4.72 1.90 -6.44
CA ARG A 14 5.53 1.67 -5.25
C ARG A 14 5.54 2.94 -4.39
N TYR A 15 5.32 2.80 -3.09
CA TYR A 15 5.33 3.94 -2.17
C TYR A 15 6.71 4.61 -2.03
N VAL A 16 7.79 3.92 -2.42
CA VAL A 16 9.17 4.41 -2.24
C VAL A 16 9.42 5.75 -2.94
N SER A 17 8.78 5.99 -4.09
CA SER A 17 8.88 7.26 -4.83
C SER A 17 8.14 8.42 -4.17
N ILE A 18 7.17 8.11 -3.30
CA ILE A 18 6.30 9.09 -2.65
C ILE A 18 6.34 8.99 -1.12
N GLY A 19 7.33 8.29 -0.57
CA GLY A 19 7.46 8.02 0.86
C GLY A 19 8.48 8.93 1.55
N ALA A 20 9.24 9.73 0.81
CA ALA A 20 10.24 10.61 1.41
C ALA A 20 9.59 11.59 2.42
N PRO A 21 10.23 11.93 3.53
CA PRO A 21 9.71 12.91 4.48
C PRO A 21 9.49 14.27 3.80
N PHE A 22 8.78 15.18 4.47
CA PHE A 22 8.69 16.55 3.98
C PHE A 22 10.09 17.16 3.83
N PRO A 23 10.31 18.00 2.80
CA PRO A 23 11.50 18.84 2.73
C PRO A 23 11.64 19.72 3.98
N LYS A 24 12.86 20.20 4.23
CA LYS A 24 13.12 21.13 5.33
C LYS A 24 12.21 22.36 5.22
N ASN A 25 11.62 22.78 6.34
CA ASN A 25 10.68 23.92 6.45
C ASN A 25 9.34 23.74 5.71
N VAL A 26 9.03 22.55 5.20
CA VAL A 26 7.72 22.20 4.64
C VAL A 26 6.95 21.42 5.68
N THR A 27 5.72 21.85 5.97
CA THR A 27 4.84 21.21 6.96
C THR A 27 3.44 20.92 6.40
N THR A 28 3.15 21.38 5.18
CA THR A 28 1.83 21.33 4.57
C THR A 28 1.91 20.78 3.14
N PHE A 29 0.83 20.12 2.69
CA PHE A 29 0.81 19.46 1.39
C PHE A 29 0.83 20.43 0.20
N ASP A 30 0.29 21.63 0.34
CA ASP A 30 0.37 22.69 -0.68
C ASP A 30 1.82 23.08 -1.01
N LYS A 31 2.75 22.87 -0.07
CA LYS A 31 4.19 23.15 -0.23
C LYS A 31 5.04 21.90 -0.41
N ASP A 32 4.42 20.72 -0.43
CA ASP A 32 5.12 19.46 -0.64
C ASP A 32 5.28 19.16 -2.14
N PRO A 33 6.51 19.24 -2.70
CA PRO A 33 6.72 19.08 -4.14
C PRO A 33 6.36 17.68 -4.65
N ILE A 34 6.51 16.64 -3.81
CA ILE A 34 6.11 15.28 -4.16
C ILE A 34 4.58 15.23 -4.30
N TYR A 35 3.87 15.81 -3.32
CA TYR A 35 2.41 15.86 -3.35
C TYR A 35 1.88 16.70 -4.53
N GLN A 36 2.48 17.85 -4.82
CA GLN A 36 2.07 18.68 -5.96
C GLN A 36 2.20 17.92 -7.28
N THR A 37 3.30 17.18 -7.46
CA THR A 37 3.48 16.31 -8.63
C THR A 37 2.40 15.23 -8.71
N MET A 38 2.10 14.55 -7.59
CA MET A 38 1.03 13.54 -7.53
C MET A 38 -0.33 14.15 -7.88
N LYS A 39 -0.62 15.35 -7.37
CA LYS A 39 -1.87 16.07 -7.61
C LYS A 39 -2.03 16.45 -9.08
N GLU A 40 -1.00 17.02 -9.69
CA GLU A 40 -1.01 17.39 -11.11
C GLU A 40 -1.23 16.16 -11.99
N GLN A 41 -0.54 15.06 -11.72
CA GLN A 41 -0.71 13.79 -12.46
C GLN A 41 -2.13 13.24 -12.29
N MET A 42 -2.64 13.21 -11.06
CA MET A 42 -4.01 12.77 -10.78
C MET A 42 -5.03 13.61 -11.56
N LEU A 43 -4.92 14.95 -11.52
CA LEU A 43 -5.83 15.86 -12.23
C LEU A 43 -5.82 15.62 -13.74
N ARG A 44 -4.66 15.31 -14.32
CA ARG A 44 -4.53 14.93 -15.74
C ARG A 44 -5.19 13.59 -16.06
N PHE A 45 -5.12 12.60 -15.17
CA PHE A 45 -5.79 11.31 -15.39
C PHE A 45 -7.31 11.44 -15.27
N VAL A 46 -7.79 12.05 -14.20
CA VAL A 46 -9.23 12.12 -13.93
C VAL A 46 -10.01 12.95 -14.94
N SER A 47 -9.35 13.86 -15.68
CA SER A 47 -9.98 14.62 -16.76
C SER A 47 -10.35 13.76 -17.98
N THR A 48 -9.71 12.59 -18.14
CA THR A 48 -9.94 11.66 -19.27
C THR A 48 -10.72 10.41 -18.87
N ILE A 49 -10.70 10.05 -17.59
CA ILE A 49 -11.39 8.86 -17.05
C ILE A 49 -12.90 9.11 -16.94
N LYS A 50 -13.73 8.20 -17.46
CA LYS A 50 -15.19 8.37 -17.46
C LYS A 50 -15.84 8.17 -16.08
N TYR A 51 -15.49 7.11 -15.35
CA TYR A 51 -16.15 6.76 -14.08
C TYR A 51 -15.25 6.97 -12.86
N LYS A 52 -14.31 6.06 -12.59
CA LYS A 52 -13.51 6.08 -11.36
C LYS A 52 -12.03 5.82 -11.61
N MET A 53 -11.20 6.46 -10.80
CA MET A 53 -9.79 6.10 -10.64
C MET A 53 -9.59 5.41 -9.30
N TYR A 54 -9.09 4.18 -9.31
CA TYR A 54 -8.73 3.43 -8.13
C TYR A 54 -7.24 3.59 -7.85
N ILE A 55 -6.88 3.89 -6.62
CA ILE A 55 -5.49 4.06 -6.21
C ILE A 55 -5.19 3.01 -5.15
N LEU A 56 -4.19 2.16 -5.39
CA LEU A 56 -3.69 1.28 -4.34
C LEU A 56 -2.91 2.10 -3.32
N ASP A 57 -3.39 2.12 -2.07
CA ASP A 57 -2.71 2.79 -0.98
C ASP A 57 -1.35 2.13 -0.73
N ALA A 58 -0.44 2.87 -0.10
CA ALA A 58 0.82 2.30 0.31
C ALA A 58 0.58 1.15 1.29
N PHE A 59 1.48 0.16 1.24
CA PHE A 59 1.62 -0.97 2.16
C PHE A 59 3.11 -1.05 2.57
N PRO A 60 3.49 -1.33 3.84
CA PRO A 60 4.89 -1.33 4.23
C PRO A 60 5.67 -2.41 3.48
N SER A 61 6.93 -2.14 3.17
CA SER A 61 7.78 -3.18 2.60
C SER A 61 8.17 -4.21 3.65
N ILE A 62 8.34 -5.46 3.23
CA ILE A 62 8.93 -6.50 4.07
C ILE A 62 10.44 -6.63 3.85
N ASP A 63 11.18 -7.10 4.84
CA ASP A 63 12.57 -7.55 4.66
C ASP A 63 12.58 -8.93 4.00
N ARG A 64 12.82 -8.93 2.68
CA ARG A 64 12.87 -10.16 1.87
C ARG A 64 13.88 -11.19 2.39
N TRP A 65 14.96 -10.74 3.03
CA TRP A 65 16.03 -11.64 3.51
C TRP A 65 15.63 -12.37 4.78
N LYS A 66 14.58 -11.92 5.46
CA LYS A 66 14.03 -12.53 6.67
C LYS A 66 12.90 -13.52 6.37
N VAL A 67 12.32 -13.49 5.17
CA VAL A 67 11.26 -14.43 4.76
C VAL A 67 11.66 -15.90 4.94
N PRO A 68 12.87 -16.36 4.53
CA PRO A 68 13.27 -17.75 4.76
C PRO A 68 13.41 -18.13 6.24
N GLN A 69 13.50 -17.15 7.14
CA GLN A 69 13.69 -17.36 8.58
C GLN A 69 12.37 -17.61 9.32
N ILE A 70 11.22 -17.34 8.68
CA ILE A 70 9.88 -17.51 9.28
C ILE A 70 9.66 -18.95 9.73
N GLY A 71 9.90 -19.93 8.84
CA GLY A 71 9.73 -21.35 9.14
C GLY A 71 10.56 -21.81 10.35
N PRO A 72 11.90 -21.57 10.36
CA PRO A 72 12.74 -21.83 11.53
C PRO A 72 12.27 -21.14 12.81
N MET A 73 11.89 -19.86 12.76
CA MET A 73 11.42 -19.11 13.93
C MET A 73 10.15 -19.72 14.54
N ILE A 74 9.16 -20.06 13.70
CA ILE A 74 7.93 -20.71 14.13
C ILE A 74 8.21 -22.09 14.71
N LYS A 75 9.07 -22.89 14.05
CA LYS A 75 9.47 -24.21 14.55
C LYS A 75 10.09 -24.13 15.95
N ASN A 76 10.83 -23.06 16.23
CA ASN A 76 11.47 -22.81 17.52
C ASN A 76 10.53 -22.18 18.57
N GLY A 77 9.24 -21.98 18.26
CA GLY A 77 8.29 -21.36 19.17
C GLY A 77 8.50 -19.87 19.39
N THR A 78 9.15 -19.18 18.44
CA THR A 78 9.36 -17.73 18.51
C THR A 78 8.01 -17.01 18.54
N ASP A 79 7.87 -16.02 19.43
CA ASP A 79 6.68 -15.17 19.48
C ASP A 79 6.40 -14.55 18.10
N PRO A 80 5.20 -14.76 17.52
CA PRO A 80 4.83 -14.17 16.25
C PRO A 80 5.00 -12.64 16.18
N VAL A 81 4.86 -11.91 17.29
CA VAL A 81 5.10 -10.45 17.33
C VAL A 81 6.58 -10.13 17.09
N ALA A 82 7.50 -10.94 17.60
CA ALA A 82 8.92 -10.79 17.33
C ALA A 82 9.24 -11.05 15.85
N ILE A 83 8.58 -12.04 15.24
CA ILE A 83 8.71 -12.32 13.80
C ILE A 83 8.17 -11.14 12.98
N ASP A 84 7.02 -10.57 13.36
CA ASP A 84 6.43 -9.41 12.67
C ASP A 84 7.40 -8.24 12.64
N ASN A 85 8.02 -7.89 13.78
CA ASN A 85 8.95 -6.78 13.90
C ASN A 85 10.25 -6.98 13.10
N VAL A 86 10.69 -8.23 12.93
CA VAL A 86 11.84 -8.58 12.10
C VAL A 86 11.49 -8.48 10.61
N LEU A 87 10.29 -8.92 10.21
CA LEU A 87 9.86 -8.90 8.81
C LEU A 87 9.45 -7.51 8.34
N VAL A 88 8.78 -6.75 9.20
CA VAL A 88 8.24 -5.42 8.87
C VAL A 88 8.81 -4.43 9.88
N PRO A 89 10.06 -3.99 9.70
CA PRO A 89 10.64 -3.01 10.59
C PRO A 89 9.85 -1.70 10.50
N PRO A 90 9.82 -0.89 11.58
CA PRO A 90 9.17 0.42 11.56
C PRO A 90 9.68 1.28 10.40
N GLN A 91 8.76 1.73 9.54
CA GLN A 91 9.10 2.48 8.32
C GLN A 91 8.31 3.78 8.25
N ASN A 92 9.00 4.90 8.47
CA ASN A 92 8.40 6.24 8.37
C ASN A 92 7.94 6.58 6.94
N THR A 93 8.56 5.97 5.92
CA THR A 93 8.32 6.32 4.52
C THR A 93 6.95 5.86 4.02
N TYR A 94 6.53 4.67 4.43
CA TYR A 94 5.20 4.15 4.14
C TYR A 94 4.09 5.05 4.73
N PHE A 95 4.23 5.50 5.98
CA PHE A 95 3.25 6.39 6.60
C PHE A 95 3.12 7.73 5.88
N MET A 96 4.23 8.29 5.39
CA MET A 96 4.20 9.53 4.62
C MET A 96 3.50 9.35 3.27
N ALA A 97 3.71 8.23 2.60
CA ALA A 97 3.01 7.90 1.36
C ALA A 97 1.49 7.81 1.57
N ARG A 98 1.04 7.13 2.63
CA ARG A 98 -0.39 7.06 2.99
C ARG A 98 -0.99 8.43 3.28
N LYS A 99 -0.25 9.28 3.99
CA LYS A 99 -0.65 10.68 4.24
C LYS A 99 -0.87 11.45 2.93
N ARG A 100 0.02 11.29 1.95
CA ARG A 100 -0.13 11.89 0.61
C ARG A 100 -1.31 11.33 -0.16
N TYR A 101 -1.51 10.01 -0.17
CA TYR A 101 -2.68 9.41 -0.82
C TYR A 101 -3.99 9.83 -0.18
N ALA A 102 -4.06 9.88 1.15
CA ALA A 102 -5.24 10.37 1.86
C ALA A 102 -5.59 11.81 1.46
N GLN A 103 -4.59 12.70 1.32
CA GLN A 103 -4.83 14.04 0.82
C GLN A 103 -5.24 14.05 -0.67
N LEU A 104 -4.63 13.19 -1.49
CA LEU A 104 -4.94 13.08 -2.92
C LEU A 104 -6.39 12.63 -3.15
N ILE A 105 -6.89 11.69 -2.35
CA ILE A 105 -8.29 11.24 -2.40
C ILE A 105 -9.24 12.37 -1.99
N LYS A 106 -8.90 13.19 -0.99
CA LYS A 106 -9.70 14.37 -0.62
C LYS A 106 -9.79 15.35 -1.79
N ASP A 107 -8.66 15.67 -2.43
CA ASP A 107 -8.61 16.61 -3.55
C ASP A 107 -9.30 16.06 -4.81
N CYS A 108 -9.25 14.75 -5.05
CA CYS A 108 -9.93 14.09 -6.17
C CYS A 108 -11.45 13.94 -5.96
N GLY A 109 -11.90 13.96 -4.70
CA GLY A 109 -13.29 13.81 -4.33
C GLY A 109 -13.88 12.47 -4.76
N LYS A 110 -15.16 12.46 -5.15
CA LYS A 110 -15.91 11.24 -5.48
C LYS A 110 -15.33 10.47 -6.68
N LYS A 111 -14.44 11.06 -7.47
CA LYS A 111 -13.87 10.42 -8.68
C LYS A 111 -12.82 9.36 -8.34
N CYS A 112 -12.16 9.47 -7.18
CA CYS A 112 -11.15 8.52 -6.74
C CYS A 112 -11.65 7.59 -5.64
N VAL A 113 -11.13 6.37 -5.64
CA VAL A 113 -11.37 5.36 -4.62
C VAL A 113 -10.02 4.79 -4.18
N LEU A 114 -9.81 4.71 -2.87
CA LEU A 114 -8.61 4.13 -2.30
C LEU A 114 -8.83 2.61 -2.11
N ILE A 115 -7.86 1.81 -2.55
CA ILE A 115 -7.79 0.37 -2.28
C ILE A 115 -6.78 0.20 -1.14
N ASP A 116 -7.20 -0.38 -0.02
CA ASP A 116 -6.33 -0.51 1.16
C ASP A 116 -6.14 -1.97 1.58
N TYR A 117 -4.89 -2.40 1.66
CA TYR A 117 -4.53 -3.74 2.11
C TYR A 117 -4.20 -3.81 3.60
N VAL A 118 -4.00 -2.67 4.28
CA VAL A 118 -3.60 -2.66 5.70
C VAL A 118 -4.53 -3.47 6.60
N PRO A 119 -5.86 -3.37 6.48
CA PRO A 119 -6.77 -4.13 7.34
C PRO A 119 -6.55 -5.65 7.30
N GLU A 120 -5.98 -6.17 6.20
CA GLU A 120 -5.74 -7.61 6.05
C GLU A 120 -4.52 -8.11 6.80
N PHE A 121 -3.56 -7.26 7.09
CA PHE A 121 -2.26 -7.65 7.64
C PHE A 121 -1.98 -7.02 8.99
N TYR A 122 -2.52 -5.84 9.27
CA TYR A 122 -2.26 -5.13 10.52
C TYR A 122 -3.01 -5.77 11.69
N GLN A 123 -2.30 -6.01 12.78
CA GLN A 123 -2.82 -6.58 14.01
C GLN A 123 -3.03 -5.45 15.02
N GLU A 124 -4.28 -5.12 15.31
CA GLU A 124 -4.59 -4.01 16.21
C GLU A 124 -4.14 -4.25 17.66
N ASP A 125 -4.19 -5.49 18.14
CA ASP A 125 -3.82 -5.80 19.52
C ASP A 125 -2.32 -5.63 19.78
N THR A 126 -1.49 -5.98 18.78
CA THR A 126 -0.03 -5.99 18.91
C THR A 126 0.63 -4.80 18.22
N LYS A 127 -0.12 -4.03 17.44
CA LYS A 127 0.37 -2.91 16.62
C LYS A 127 1.47 -3.32 15.63
N THR A 128 1.38 -4.54 15.09
CA THR A 128 2.35 -5.12 14.15
C THR A 128 1.69 -5.55 12.83
N PHE A 129 2.50 -5.83 11.80
CA PHE A 129 2.03 -6.40 10.54
C PHE A 129 2.32 -7.89 10.46
N ARG A 130 1.26 -8.72 10.41
CA ARG A 130 1.34 -10.17 10.23
C ARG A 130 1.35 -10.52 8.74
N VAL A 131 2.55 -10.71 8.19
CA VAL A 131 2.76 -10.98 6.75
C VAL A 131 3.03 -12.46 6.43
N PHE A 132 2.63 -13.36 7.33
CA PHE A 132 2.70 -14.81 7.19
C PHE A 132 1.50 -15.48 7.87
N ASP A 133 1.16 -16.70 7.46
CA ASP A 133 0.07 -17.46 8.04
C ASP A 133 0.49 -18.23 9.31
N LYS A 134 -0.47 -18.92 9.96
CA LYS A 134 -0.19 -19.70 11.18
C LYS A 134 0.79 -20.85 10.97
N LYS A 135 1.03 -21.28 9.73
CA LYS A 135 1.97 -22.35 9.36
C LYS A 135 3.34 -21.80 8.97
N GLY A 136 3.50 -20.49 8.85
CA GLY A 136 4.74 -19.84 8.44
C GLY A 136 4.89 -19.60 6.95
N PHE A 137 3.84 -19.77 6.17
CA PHE A 137 3.86 -19.38 4.76
C PHE A 137 3.76 -17.88 4.64
N SER A 138 4.75 -17.26 4.01
CA SER A 138 4.72 -15.83 3.77
C SER A 138 3.70 -15.46 2.69
N TYR A 139 3.03 -14.34 2.90
CA TYR A 139 2.17 -13.71 1.89
C TYR A 139 2.98 -12.91 0.86
N PHE A 140 4.30 -12.76 1.04
CA PHE A 140 5.16 -11.92 0.20
C PHE A 140 6.42 -12.69 -0.23
N THR A 141 6.84 -12.48 -1.48
CA THR A 141 8.08 -13.06 -2.03
C THR A 141 9.28 -12.14 -1.84
N THR A 142 9.06 -10.83 -1.95
CA THR A 142 10.08 -9.76 -1.95
C THR A 142 9.44 -8.48 -1.38
N PRO A 143 10.15 -7.35 -1.24
CA PRO A 143 9.70 -6.23 -0.39
C PRO A 143 8.27 -5.74 -0.63
N SER A 144 7.79 -5.76 -1.88
CA SER A 144 6.44 -5.28 -2.21
C SER A 144 5.67 -6.21 -3.15
N HIS A 145 6.06 -7.50 -3.27
CA HIS A 145 5.40 -8.44 -4.17
C HIS A 145 4.76 -9.59 -3.39
N LEU A 146 3.46 -9.80 -3.61
CA LEU A 146 2.69 -10.88 -2.99
C LEU A 146 3.07 -12.25 -3.59
N THR A 147 2.96 -13.30 -2.78
CA THR A 147 2.92 -14.69 -3.26
C THR A 147 1.52 -14.99 -3.83
N PRO A 148 1.31 -16.13 -4.52
CA PRO A 148 -0.04 -16.60 -4.83
C PRO A 148 -0.92 -16.69 -3.57
N HIS A 149 -0.35 -17.15 -2.45
CA HIS A 149 -1.05 -17.17 -1.16
C HIS A 149 -1.42 -15.76 -0.65
N GLY A 150 -0.55 -14.77 -0.84
CA GLY A 150 -0.83 -13.37 -0.54
C GLY A 150 -1.93 -12.78 -1.41
N ILE A 151 -1.96 -13.12 -2.70
CA ILE A 151 -3.02 -12.72 -3.63
C ILE A 151 -4.36 -13.29 -3.18
N GLU A 152 -4.41 -14.56 -2.75
CA GLU A 152 -5.63 -15.16 -2.19
C GLU A 152 -6.14 -14.40 -0.97
N LYS A 153 -5.24 -13.99 -0.07
CA LYS A 153 -5.61 -13.23 1.12
C LYS A 153 -6.31 -11.91 0.79
N ILE A 154 -5.84 -11.18 -0.22
CA ILE A 154 -6.43 -9.89 -0.64
C ILE A 154 -7.45 -10.00 -1.78
N ARG A 155 -7.77 -11.22 -2.25
CA ARG A 155 -8.67 -11.47 -3.40
C ARG A 155 -10.06 -10.87 -3.19
N HIS A 156 -10.58 -10.92 -1.98
CA HIS A 156 -11.93 -10.42 -1.68
C HIS A 156 -12.05 -8.90 -1.94
N ILE A 157 -10.99 -8.12 -1.67
CA ILE A 157 -10.95 -6.68 -1.95
C ILE A 157 -11.19 -6.40 -3.44
N TRP A 158 -10.46 -7.13 -4.31
CA TRP A 158 -10.63 -7.00 -5.76
C TRP A 158 -11.98 -7.51 -6.24
N THR A 159 -12.46 -8.60 -5.66
CA THR A 159 -13.79 -9.15 -5.98
C THR A 159 -14.88 -8.12 -5.69
N ASP A 160 -14.79 -7.42 -4.56
CA ASP A 160 -15.74 -6.38 -4.18
C ASP A 160 -15.64 -5.12 -5.04
N ILE A 161 -14.46 -4.79 -5.53
CA ILE A 161 -14.29 -3.72 -6.53
C ILE A 161 -14.95 -4.13 -7.83
N CYS A 162 -14.63 -5.31 -8.37
CA CYS A 162 -15.18 -5.79 -9.64
C CYS A 162 -16.70 -5.88 -9.66
N ARG A 163 -17.34 -6.20 -8.52
CA ARG A 163 -18.81 -6.18 -8.39
C ARG A 163 -19.44 -4.79 -8.47
N LYS A 164 -18.64 -3.73 -8.30
CA LYS A 164 -19.08 -2.32 -8.30
C LYS A 164 -18.66 -1.56 -9.57
N LEU A 165 -17.95 -2.23 -10.48
CA LEU A 165 -17.60 -1.68 -11.80
C LEU A 165 -18.79 -1.72 -12.77
#